data_AF-A0A087UXC3-F1
#
_entry.id   AF-A0A087UXC3-F1
#
_cell.length_a   1.000
_cell.length_b   1.000
_cell.length_c   1.000
_cell.angle_alpha   90.00
_cell.angle_beta   90.00
_cell.angle_gamma   90.00
#
_symmetry.space_group_name_H-M   'P 1'
#
loop_
_entity.id
_entity.type
_entity.pdbx_description
1 polymer ?
#
loop_
_entity_poly.entity_id
_entity_poly.type
_entity_poly.pdbx_seq_one_letter_code
_entity_poly.pdbx_strand_id
1 'polypeptide(L)'
;MLLPNEESFVNFLSVNQKIALEEIKAPAVFDITHKIRKIATKNREIFEKGLRAFVSFIRFYTKHECSLLFRIKDLDIGKLATGYALLKLPKMPELKGKKISNFSPIDINYDEIPYVDKVREKQRQVRLKEFLENPQKRSAISEKRAAKLKAKKLEVKKLLAKKRRRKKAMKFSQEELQDLARDARLVKKFKKGKMSKEEFDAEFAPNLSDIE
;
A
#
# COMPACT_ATOMS: atom_id res chain seq x y z
N MET A 1 -20.56 -8.14 -0.58
CA MET A 1 -20.96 -8.48 0.80
C MET A 1 -19.96 -7.82 1.73
N LEU A 2 -20.44 -7.11 2.74
CA LEU A 2 -19.61 -6.48 3.76
C LEU A 2 -19.57 -7.39 4.99
N LEU A 3 -18.45 -7.43 5.69
CA LEU A 3 -18.43 -8.01 7.03
C LEU A 3 -19.16 -7.06 8.00
N PRO A 4 -19.72 -7.54 9.11
CA PRO A 4 -20.36 -6.68 10.11
C PRO A 4 -19.46 -5.53 10.59
N ASN A 5 -18.15 -5.79 10.69
CA ASN A 5 -17.17 -4.78 11.08
C ASN A 5 -16.96 -3.69 10.02
N GLU A 6 -17.28 -3.98 8.77
CA GLU A 6 -17.08 -3.11 7.60
C GLU A 6 -18.31 -2.27 7.27
N GLU A 7 -19.45 -2.49 7.93
CA GLU A 7 -20.67 -1.67 7.74
C GLU A 7 -20.40 -0.18 8.00
N SER A 8 -19.51 0.11 8.95
CA SER A 8 -19.04 1.47 9.24
C SER A 8 -18.39 2.18 8.04
N PHE A 9 -17.91 1.44 7.04
CA PHE A 9 -17.37 2.01 5.81
C PHE A 9 -18.45 2.67 4.94
N VAL A 10 -19.69 2.18 4.98
CA VAL A 10 -20.83 2.79 4.26
C VAL A 10 -21.07 4.21 4.79
N ASN A 11 -21.05 4.37 6.11
CA ASN A 11 -21.17 5.67 6.76
C ASN A 11 -19.98 6.60 6.45
N PHE A 12 -18.77 6.04 6.32
CA PHE A 12 -17.60 6.82 5.92
C PHE A 12 -17.75 7.37 4.49
N LEU A 13 -18.27 6.58 3.56
CA LEU A 13 -18.50 7.00 2.18
C LEU A 13 -19.60 8.07 2.08
N SER A 14 -20.69 7.93 2.83
CA SER A 14 -21.76 8.93 2.83
C SER A 14 -21.29 10.28 3.39
N VAL A 15 -20.50 10.28 4.47
CA VAL A 15 -20.00 11.54 5.07
C VAL A 15 -18.92 12.20 4.21
N ASN A 16 -17.90 11.46 3.76
CA ASN A 16 -16.73 12.06 3.12
C ASN A 16 -16.90 12.27 1.62
N GLN A 17 -17.65 11.39 0.95
CA GLN A 17 -17.80 11.40 -0.50
C GLN A 17 -19.24 11.76 -0.94
N LYS A 18 -20.18 11.91 0.01
CA LYS A 18 -21.59 12.24 -0.26
C LYS A 18 -22.28 11.24 -1.19
N ILE A 19 -21.88 9.97 -1.11
CA ILE A 19 -22.46 8.88 -1.89
C ILE A 19 -23.49 8.16 -1.02
N ALA A 20 -24.74 8.10 -1.50
CA ALA A 20 -25.77 7.25 -0.90
C ALA A 20 -25.71 5.86 -1.55
N LEU A 21 -25.64 4.80 -0.73
CA LEU A 21 -25.63 3.41 -1.18
C LEU A 21 -26.95 2.75 -0.79
N GLU A 22 -27.50 1.95 -1.69
CA GLU A 22 -28.71 1.17 -1.47
C GLU A 22 -28.37 -0.27 -1.07
N GLU A 23 -29.14 -0.82 -0.13
CA GLU A 23 -28.94 -2.18 0.34
C GLU A 23 -29.47 -3.19 -0.70
N ILE A 24 -28.61 -4.15 -1.07
CA ILE A 24 -28.95 -5.23 -1.98
C ILE A 24 -28.87 -6.56 -1.22
N LYS A 25 -29.93 -7.36 -1.29
CA LYS A 25 -29.96 -8.69 -0.67
C LYS A 25 -28.91 -9.61 -1.27
N ALA A 26 -28.23 -10.34 -0.40
CA ALA A 26 -27.24 -11.33 -0.77
C ALA A 26 -27.84 -12.46 -1.64
N PRO A 27 -27.21 -12.86 -2.75
CA PRO A 27 -27.63 -14.04 -3.50
C PRO A 27 -27.37 -15.33 -2.70
N ALA A 28 -28.15 -16.38 -2.99
CA ALA A 28 -27.94 -17.70 -2.41
C ALA A 28 -26.55 -18.26 -2.75
N VAL A 29 -25.86 -18.78 -1.75
CA VAL A 29 -24.47 -19.26 -1.87
C VAL A 29 -24.45 -20.79 -1.86
N PHE A 30 -23.79 -21.38 -2.85
CA PHE A 30 -23.53 -22.83 -2.89
C PHE A 30 -22.09 -23.12 -2.45
N ASP A 31 -21.91 -24.14 -1.62
CA ASP A 31 -20.56 -24.58 -1.24
C ASP A 31 -19.90 -25.32 -2.41
N ILE A 32 -18.94 -24.64 -3.04
CA ILE A 32 -18.09 -25.17 -4.10
C ILE A 32 -16.65 -25.43 -3.62
N THR A 33 -16.37 -25.20 -2.35
CA THR A 33 -15.01 -25.21 -1.78
C THR A 33 -14.34 -26.56 -1.98
N HIS A 34 -15.08 -27.66 -1.78
CA HIS A 34 -14.58 -29.01 -2.00
C HIS A 34 -14.22 -29.29 -3.47
N LYS A 35 -15.03 -28.80 -4.41
CA LYS A 35 -14.76 -28.92 -5.86
C LYS A 35 -13.49 -28.16 -6.24
N ILE A 36 -13.33 -26.94 -5.73
CA ILE A 36 -12.14 -26.12 -5.98
C ILE A 36 -10.89 -26.76 -5.39
N ARG A 37 -10.96 -27.30 -4.16
CA ARG A 37 -9.84 -28.03 -3.54
C ARG A 37 -9.38 -29.21 -4.39
N LYS A 38 -10.31 -29.99 -4.95
CA LYS A 38 -10.00 -31.10 -5.90
C LYS A 38 -9.33 -30.63 -7.19
N ILE A 39 -9.67 -29.44 -7.67
CA ILE A 39 -9.03 -28.85 -8.85
C ILE A 39 -7.61 -28.37 -8.49
N ALA A 40 -7.45 -27.74 -7.32
CA ALA A 40 -6.16 -27.24 -6.83
C ALA A 40 -5.14 -28.36 -6.56
N THR A 41 -5.58 -29.56 -6.15
CA THR A 41 -4.69 -30.73 -6.01
C THR A 41 -4.20 -31.28 -7.35
N LYS A 42 -4.94 -31.07 -8.44
CA LYS A 42 -4.53 -31.50 -9.79
C LYS A 42 -3.66 -30.46 -10.51
N ASN A 43 -3.88 -29.17 -10.23
CA ASN A 43 -3.21 -28.08 -10.93
C ASN A 43 -2.49 -27.14 -9.95
N ARG A 44 -1.15 -27.18 -9.98
CA ARG A 44 -0.28 -26.31 -9.17
C ARG A 44 -0.53 -24.83 -9.39
N GLU A 45 -0.86 -24.44 -10.62
CA GLU A 45 -1.08 -23.03 -10.93
C GLU A 45 -2.28 -22.45 -10.18
N ILE A 46 -3.39 -23.19 -10.13
CA ILE A 46 -4.59 -22.78 -9.42
C ILE A 46 -4.31 -22.70 -7.93
N PHE A 47 -3.59 -23.68 -7.38
CA PHE A 47 -3.12 -23.66 -6.00
C PHE A 47 -2.28 -22.41 -5.68
N GLU A 48 -1.28 -22.07 -6.52
CA GLU A 48 -0.44 -20.89 -6.31
C GLU A 48 -1.18 -19.57 -6.50
N LYS A 49 -2.13 -19.51 -7.45
CA LYS A 49 -3.02 -18.36 -7.65
C LYS A 49 -3.90 -18.15 -6.42
N GLY A 50 -4.47 -19.21 -5.85
CA GLY A 50 -5.24 -19.15 -4.60
C GLY A 50 -4.41 -18.59 -3.43
N LEU A 51 -3.20 -19.11 -3.23
CA LEU A 51 -2.27 -18.59 -2.21
C LEU A 51 -1.94 -17.11 -2.44
N ARG A 52 -1.66 -16.72 -3.69
CA ARG A 52 -1.35 -15.34 -4.04
C ARG A 52 -2.53 -14.40 -3.77
N ALA A 53 -3.73 -14.80 -4.17
CA ALA A 53 -4.96 -14.03 -3.97
C ALA A 53 -5.25 -13.80 -2.47
N PHE A 54 -5.12 -14.85 -1.67
CA PHE A 54 -5.26 -14.76 -0.22
C PHE A 54 -4.23 -13.82 0.42
N VAL A 55 -2.95 -13.92 0.02
CA VAL A 55 -1.91 -13.02 0.53
C VAL A 55 -2.16 -11.57 0.10
N SER A 56 -2.64 -11.33 -1.12
CA SER A 56 -2.99 -9.97 -1.55
C SER A 56 -4.15 -9.39 -0.74
N PHE A 57 -5.16 -10.21 -0.42
CA PHE A 57 -6.29 -9.78 0.40
C PHE A 57 -5.85 -9.38 1.82
N ILE A 58 -5.06 -10.21 2.49
CA ILE A 58 -4.55 -9.85 3.83
C ILE A 58 -3.68 -8.59 3.77
N ARG A 59 -2.85 -8.46 2.73
CA ARG A 59 -2.03 -7.26 2.52
C ARG A 59 -2.87 -6.01 2.28
N PHE A 60 -4.03 -6.13 1.65
CA PHE A 60 -4.97 -5.02 1.51
C PHE A 60 -5.36 -4.49 2.89
N TYR A 61 -5.83 -5.34 3.82
CA TYR A 61 -6.18 -4.89 5.18
C TYR A 61 -4.99 -4.27 5.94
N THR A 62 -3.75 -4.74 5.73
CA THR A 62 -2.57 -4.10 6.35
C THR A 62 -2.24 -2.72 5.83
N LYS A 63 -2.48 -2.47 4.54
CA LYS A 63 -1.96 -1.29 3.84
C LYS A 63 -3.03 -0.31 3.42
N HIS A 64 -4.29 -0.63 3.70
CA HIS A 64 -5.41 0.23 3.35
C HIS A 64 -5.31 1.55 4.12
N GLU A 65 -5.67 2.65 3.44
CA GLU A 65 -5.62 3.99 4.03
C GLU A 65 -6.55 4.10 5.24
N CYS A 66 -7.74 3.48 5.14
CA CYS A 66 -8.69 3.36 6.25
C CYS A 66 -8.35 2.18 7.19
N SER A 67 -7.14 2.16 7.75
CA SER A 67 -6.66 1.10 8.65
C SER A 67 -7.50 0.94 9.93
N LEU A 68 -8.22 1.99 10.34
CA LEU A 68 -9.12 1.96 11.49
C LEU A 68 -10.39 1.13 11.23
N LEU A 69 -10.90 1.17 10.00
CA LEU A 69 -12.09 0.42 9.58
C LEU A 69 -11.71 -1.03 9.22
N PHE A 70 -10.64 -1.20 8.44
CA PHE A 70 -10.19 -2.52 7.98
C PHE A 70 -9.15 -3.13 8.93
N ARG A 71 -9.61 -3.62 10.09
CA ARG A 71 -8.74 -4.24 11.10
C ARG A 71 -8.52 -5.73 10.85
N ILE A 72 -7.27 -6.13 10.63
CA ILE A 72 -6.89 -7.56 10.46
C ILE A 72 -7.09 -8.37 11.75
N LYS A 73 -7.16 -7.70 12.91
CA LYS A 73 -7.40 -8.39 14.19
C LYS A 73 -8.80 -9.01 14.24
N ASP A 74 -9.76 -8.35 13.60
CA ASP A 74 -11.17 -8.77 13.64
C ASP A 74 -11.54 -9.68 12.46
N LEU A 75 -10.61 -9.89 11.53
CA LEU A 75 -10.80 -10.75 10.37
C LEU A 75 -10.55 -12.21 10.73
N ASP A 76 -11.56 -13.06 10.54
CA ASP A 76 -11.40 -14.52 10.67
C ASP A 76 -10.62 -15.07 9.47
N ILE A 77 -9.32 -15.21 9.69
CA ILE A 77 -8.36 -15.70 8.70
C ILE A 77 -8.65 -17.15 8.30
N GLY A 78 -9.16 -17.98 9.23
CA GLY A 78 -9.41 -19.39 8.96
C GLY A 78 -10.58 -19.58 8.02
N LYS A 79 -11.70 -18.89 8.30
CA LYS A 79 -12.85 -18.87 7.38
C LYS A 79 -12.48 -18.29 6.02
N LEU A 80 -11.68 -17.23 5.99
CA LEU A 80 -11.19 -16.65 4.74
C LEU A 80 -10.34 -17.65 3.94
N ALA A 81 -9.40 -18.35 4.59
CA ALA A 81 -8.57 -19.37 3.95
C ALA A 81 -9.42 -20.53 3.40
N THR A 82 -10.50 -20.89 4.11
CA THR A 82 -11.48 -21.86 3.64
C THR A 82 -12.26 -21.34 2.43
N GLY A 83 -12.68 -20.06 2.43
CA GLY A 83 -13.34 -19.42 1.28
C GLY A 83 -12.48 -19.35 0.02
N TYR A 84 -11.16 -19.15 0.18
CA TYR A 84 -10.19 -19.25 -0.92
C TYR A 84 -9.85 -20.70 -1.32
N ALA A 85 -10.48 -21.70 -0.69
CA ALA A 85 -10.27 -23.12 -0.94
C ALA A 85 -8.78 -23.53 -0.84
N LEU A 86 -8.03 -22.92 0.08
CA LEU A 86 -6.61 -23.20 0.24
C LEU A 86 -6.37 -24.61 0.76
N LEU A 87 -5.39 -25.31 0.17
CA LEU A 87 -4.93 -26.60 0.69
C LEU A 87 -4.04 -26.43 1.93
N LYS A 88 -3.28 -25.32 1.96
CA LYS A 88 -2.31 -24.97 3.01
C LYS A 88 -2.31 -23.47 3.25
N LEU A 89 -2.03 -23.06 4.48
CA LEU A 89 -1.78 -21.66 4.81
C LEU A 89 -0.37 -21.21 4.36
N PRO A 90 -0.24 -20.04 3.73
CA PRO A 90 1.06 -19.49 3.38
C PRO A 90 1.84 -19.07 4.63
N LYS A 91 3.17 -19.16 4.58
CA LYS A 91 4.04 -18.62 5.63
C LYS A 91 4.20 -17.12 5.41
N MET A 92 3.61 -16.29 6.27
CA MET A 92 3.69 -14.82 6.16
C MET A 92 3.75 -14.15 7.55
N PRO A 93 4.38 -12.97 7.67
CA PRO A 93 4.54 -12.29 8.96
C PRO A 93 3.21 -11.93 9.63
N GLU A 94 2.16 -11.67 8.84
CA GLU A 94 0.82 -11.30 9.31
C GLU A 94 0.08 -12.47 10.02
N LEU A 95 0.49 -13.71 9.72
CA LEU A 95 -0.03 -14.94 10.34
C LEU A 95 0.86 -15.43 11.49
N LYS A 96 2.06 -14.87 11.64
CA LYS A 96 3.02 -15.32 12.63
C LYS A 96 2.51 -14.98 14.03
N GLY A 97 2.30 -16.00 14.86
CA GLY A 97 1.86 -15.85 16.25
C GLY A 97 0.35 -15.76 16.46
N LYS A 98 -0.47 -15.85 15.40
CA LYS A 98 -1.94 -15.95 15.53
C LYS A 98 -2.37 -17.42 15.57
N LYS A 99 -3.26 -17.76 16.53
CA LYS A 99 -3.96 -19.05 16.51
C LYS A 99 -5.06 -18.96 15.44
N ILE A 100 -4.94 -19.76 14.40
CA ILE A 100 -5.92 -19.79 13.30
C ILE A 100 -6.89 -20.92 13.61
N SER A 101 -8.04 -20.57 14.18
CA SER A 101 -9.21 -21.43 14.30
C SER A 101 -9.93 -21.54 12.94
N ASN A 102 -10.71 -22.59 12.71
CA ASN A 102 -11.59 -22.75 11.53
C ASN A 102 -10.90 -22.99 10.17
N PHE A 103 -9.66 -23.46 10.15
CA PHE A 103 -9.00 -23.93 8.92
C PHE A 103 -8.60 -25.40 9.05
N SER A 104 -9.14 -26.23 8.15
CA SER A 104 -8.72 -27.63 8.02
C SER A 104 -7.73 -27.76 6.86
N PRO A 105 -6.42 -27.92 7.14
CA PRO A 105 -5.44 -28.25 6.10
C PRO A 105 -5.73 -29.64 5.52
N ILE A 106 -5.35 -29.84 4.27
CA ILE A 106 -5.36 -31.17 3.64
C ILE A 106 -3.93 -31.69 3.66
N ASP A 107 -3.72 -32.88 4.24
CA ASP A 107 -2.42 -33.51 4.33
C ASP A 107 -2.06 -34.22 3.01
N ILE A 108 -1.42 -33.48 2.10
CA ILE A 108 -0.95 -33.95 0.79
C ILE A 108 0.45 -33.39 0.60
N ASN A 109 1.32 -34.15 -0.07
CA ASN A 109 2.62 -33.62 -0.50
C ASN A 109 2.43 -32.53 -1.58
N TYR A 110 2.47 -31.28 -1.14
CA TYR A 110 2.27 -30.16 -2.05
C TYR A 110 3.33 -30.08 -3.14
N ASP A 111 4.56 -30.55 -2.90
CA ASP A 111 5.65 -30.39 -3.88
C ASP A 111 5.54 -31.35 -5.07
N GLU A 112 4.69 -32.38 -4.97
CA GLU A 112 4.37 -33.31 -6.04
C GLU A 112 3.34 -32.77 -7.03
N ILE A 113 2.58 -31.72 -6.66
CA ILE A 113 1.51 -31.18 -7.52
C ILE A 113 2.16 -30.58 -8.80
N PRO A 114 1.85 -31.12 -9.99
CA PRO A 114 2.46 -30.67 -11.24
C PRO A 114 1.77 -29.41 -11.79
N TYR A 115 2.50 -28.64 -12.59
CA TYR A 115 1.87 -27.68 -13.49
C TYR A 115 1.25 -28.40 -14.71
N VAL A 116 0.09 -27.91 -15.16
CA VAL A 116 -0.51 -28.37 -16.43
C VAL A 116 0.40 -28.00 -17.62
N ASP A 117 1.05 -26.83 -17.55
CA ASP A 117 1.99 -26.38 -18.58
C ASP A 117 3.33 -27.12 -18.50
N LYS A 118 3.61 -27.96 -19.51
CA LYS A 118 4.84 -28.77 -19.59
C LYS A 118 6.12 -27.94 -19.54
N VAL A 119 6.15 -26.75 -20.16
CA VAL A 119 7.32 -25.86 -20.18
C VAL A 119 7.62 -25.33 -18.77
N ARG A 120 6.58 -24.91 -18.06
CA ARG A 120 6.68 -24.38 -16.71
C ARG A 120 7.07 -25.46 -15.70
N GLU A 121 6.58 -26.68 -15.90
CA GLU A 121 6.98 -27.84 -15.08
C GLU A 121 8.45 -28.21 -15.28
N LYS A 122 8.94 -28.24 -16.53
CA LYS A 122 10.38 -28.46 -16.80
C LYS A 122 11.26 -27.44 -16.06
N GLN A 123 10.91 -26.15 -16.15
CA GLN A 123 11.62 -25.09 -15.43
C GLN A 123 11.52 -25.20 -13.90
N ARG A 124 10.42 -25.76 -13.38
CA ARG A 124 10.26 -26.03 -11.95
C ARG A 124 11.20 -27.14 -11.51
N GLN A 125 11.24 -28.24 -12.25
CA GLN A 125 12.07 -29.40 -11.93
C GLN A 125 13.56 -29.06 -11.97
N VAL A 126 14.01 -28.27 -12.95
CA VAL A 126 15.39 -27.76 -12.99
C VAL A 126 15.70 -26.95 -11.73
N ARG A 127 14.86 -25.97 -11.39
CA ARG A 127 15.04 -25.17 -10.17
C ARG A 127 14.98 -26.00 -8.89
N LEU A 128 14.11 -27.01 -8.84
CA LEU A 128 13.97 -27.87 -7.67
C LEU A 128 15.25 -28.70 -7.47
N LYS A 129 15.80 -29.27 -8.55
CA LYS A 129 17.10 -29.97 -8.52
C LYS A 129 18.22 -29.04 -8.09
N GLU A 130 18.31 -27.85 -8.66
CA GLU A 130 19.32 -26.85 -8.27
C GLU A 130 19.24 -26.47 -6.79
N PHE A 131 18.03 -26.39 -6.22
CA PHE A 131 17.85 -26.09 -4.80
C PHE A 131 18.14 -27.29 -3.88
N LEU A 132 17.94 -28.51 -4.36
CA LEU A 132 18.32 -29.73 -3.63
C LEU A 132 19.84 -29.90 -3.61
N GLU A 133 20.51 -29.69 -4.75
CA GLU A 133 21.97 -29.77 -4.89
C GLU A 133 22.70 -28.65 -4.16
N ASN A 134 22.10 -27.44 -4.11
CA ASN A 134 22.71 -26.31 -3.45
C ASN A 134 21.69 -25.51 -2.60
N PRO A 135 21.44 -25.95 -1.36
CA PRO A 135 20.49 -25.30 -0.45
C PRO A 135 20.86 -23.83 -0.16
N GLN A 136 22.15 -23.49 -0.19
CA GLN A 136 22.65 -22.13 0.06
C GLN A 136 22.24 -21.14 -1.03
N LYS A 137 21.98 -21.61 -2.27
CA LYS A 137 21.46 -20.71 -3.33
C LYS A 137 20.09 -20.14 -2.96
N ARG A 138 19.26 -20.89 -2.23
CA ARG A 138 17.91 -20.43 -1.85
C ARG A 138 17.96 -19.29 -0.83
N SER A 139 18.83 -19.39 0.18
CA SER A 139 19.08 -18.31 1.14
C SER A 139 19.73 -17.10 0.46
N ALA A 140 20.74 -17.31 -0.38
CA ALA A 140 21.41 -16.25 -1.11
C ALA A 140 20.46 -15.43 -2.00
N ILE A 141 19.53 -16.08 -2.71
CA ILE A 141 18.51 -15.38 -3.52
C ILE A 141 17.57 -14.56 -2.64
N SER A 142 17.16 -15.10 -1.48
CA SER A 142 16.32 -14.40 -0.52
C SER A 142 17.02 -13.16 0.04
N GLU A 143 18.29 -13.29 0.42
CA GLU A 143 19.13 -12.21 0.95
C GLU A 143 19.35 -11.12 -0.09
N LYS A 144 19.68 -11.47 -1.34
CA LYS A 144 19.82 -10.51 -2.44
C LYS A 144 18.52 -9.71 -2.65
N ARG A 145 17.36 -10.36 -2.60
CA ARG A 145 16.05 -9.68 -2.69
C ARG A 145 15.81 -8.74 -1.50
N ALA A 146 16.13 -9.18 -0.28
CA ALA A 146 15.99 -8.37 0.91
C ALA A 146 16.91 -7.13 0.88
N ALA A 147 18.16 -7.29 0.44
CA ALA A 147 19.12 -6.20 0.27
C ALA A 147 18.62 -5.17 -0.76
N LYS A 148 18.13 -5.63 -1.92
CA LYS A 148 17.55 -4.74 -2.95
C LYS A 148 16.34 -3.95 -2.41
N LEU A 149 15.47 -4.60 -1.62
CA LEU A 149 14.32 -3.92 -1.01
C LEU A 149 14.75 -2.88 0.03
N LYS A 150 15.76 -3.18 0.86
CA LYS A 150 16.34 -2.24 1.83
C LYS A 150 16.96 -1.04 1.13
N ALA A 151 17.75 -1.26 0.07
CA ALA A 151 18.35 -0.20 -0.73
C ALA A 151 17.28 0.75 -1.31
N LYS A 152 16.22 0.20 -1.91
CA LYS A 152 15.11 0.99 -2.46
C LYS A 152 14.38 1.81 -1.38
N LYS A 153 14.16 1.24 -0.19
CA LYS A 153 13.57 1.98 0.95
C LYS A 153 14.46 3.13 1.41
N LEU A 154 15.77 2.91 1.48
CA LEU A 154 16.72 3.94 1.87
C LEU A 154 16.76 5.09 0.86
N GLU A 155 16.73 4.77 -0.43
CA GLU A 155 16.68 5.75 -1.51
C GLU A 155 15.43 6.64 -1.43
N VAL A 156 14.24 6.04 -1.27
CA VAL A 156 12.98 6.78 -1.07
C VAL A 156 13.06 7.68 0.16
N LYS A 157 13.64 7.20 1.27
CA LYS A 157 13.82 8.00 2.50
C LYS A 157 14.75 9.20 2.26
N LYS A 158 15.85 9.02 1.51
CA LYS A 158 16.78 10.10 1.12
C LYS A 158 16.09 11.14 0.25
N LEU A 159 15.29 10.71 -0.74
CA LEU A 159 14.52 11.62 -1.60
C LEU A 159 13.51 12.45 -0.80
N LEU A 160 12.76 11.81 0.10
CA LEU A 160 11.82 12.51 0.99
C LEU A 160 12.53 13.50 1.91
N ALA A 161 13.69 13.14 2.47
CA ALA A 161 14.49 14.03 3.31
C ALA A 161 14.99 15.25 2.53
N LYS A 162 15.46 15.06 1.29
CA LYS A 162 15.88 16.16 0.39
C LYS A 162 14.70 17.10 0.07
N LYS A 163 13.51 16.54 -0.20
CA LYS A 163 12.28 17.33 -0.42
C LYS A 163 11.89 18.15 0.81
N ARG A 164 12.02 17.59 2.02
CA ARG A 164 11.77 18.31 3.29
C ARG A 164 12.79 19.43 3.51
N ARG A 165 14.09 19.19 3.26
CA ARG A 165 15.14 20.24 3.36
C ARG A 165 14.88 21.38 2.40
N ARG A 166 14.56 21.10 1.13
CA ARG A 166 14.17 22.13 0.14
C ARG A 166 12.95 22.95 0.59
N LYS A 167 11.88 22.29 1.07
CA LYS A 167 10.71 22.99 1.62
C LYS A 167 11.05 23.85 2.84
N LYS A 168 11.98 23.42 3.70
CA LYS A 168 12.42 24.20 4.86
C LYS A 168 13.29 25.40 4.45
N ALA A 169 14.16 25.24 3.44
CA ALA A 169 14.94 26.34 2.89
C ALA A 169 14.08 27.37 2.13
N MET A 170 12.90 26.97 1.66
CA MET A 170 11.94 27.84 0.97
C MET A 170 10.89 28.45 1.93
N LYS A 171 11.03 28.22 3.24
CA LYS A 171 10.23 28.96 4.23
C LYS A 171 10.89 30.31 4.42
N PHE A 172 10.23 31.34 3.91
CA PHE A 172 10.56 32.73 4.21
C PHE A 172 10.37 33.00 5.71
N SER A 173 11.21 33.85 6.28
CA SER A 173 11.09 34.29 7.67
C SER A 173 9.78 35.08 7.88
N GLN A 174 9.38 35.26 9.14
CA GLN A 174 8.18 36.05 9.43
C GLN A 174 8.37 37.54 9.06
N GLU A 175 9.60 38.04 9.14
CA GLU A 175 9.99 39.38 8.70
C GLU A 175 9.91 39.49 7.17
N GLU A 176 10.47 38.53 6.43
CA GLU A 176 10.39 38.50 4.96
C GLU A 176 8.94 38.45 4.45
N LEU A 177 8.05 37.73 5.14
CA LEU A 177 6.61 37.75 4.83
C LEU A 177 5.95 39.10 5.11
N GLN A 178 6.38 39.79 6.17
CA GLN A 178 5.85 41.09 6.54
C GLN A 178 6.30 42.16 5.57
N ASP A 179 7.57 42.17 5.17
CA ASP A 179 8.11 43.10 4.19
C ASP A 179 7.42 42.90 2.83
N LEU A 180 7.30 41.65 2.36
CA LEU A 180 6.55 41.35 1.13
C LEU A 180 5.08 41.81 1.21
N ALA A 181 4.45 41.73 2.39
CA ALA A 181 3.08 42.20 2.59
C ALA A 181 2.98 43.74 2.60
N ARG A 182 4.00 44.45 3.08
CA ARG A 182 4.09 45.92 2.98
C ARG A 182 4.23 46.33 1.51
N ASP A 183 5.17 45.73 0.78
CA ASP A 183 5.40 45.97 -0.65
C ASP A 183 4.13 45.73 -1.49
N ALA A 184 3.44 44.63 -1.24
CA ALA A 184 2.19 44.32 -1.93
C ALA A 184 1.06 45.34 -1.65
N ARG A 185 1.05 45.96 -0.45
CA ARG A 185 0.10 47.04 -0.11
C ARG A 185 0.46 48.32 -0.85
N LEU A 186 1.74 48.67 -0.91
CA LEU A 186 2.22 49.86 -1.63
C LEU A 186 1.86 49.78 -3.12
N VAL A 187 2.13 48.65 -3.77
CA VAL A 187 1.77 48.42 -5.19
C VAL A 187 0.25 48.52 -5.41
N LYS A 188 -0.56 47.99 -4.48
CA LYS A 188 -2.03 48.10 -4.55
C LYS A 188 -2.53 49.54 -4.37
N LYS A 189 -1.89 50.33 -3.49
CA LYS A 189 -2.23 51.75 -3.30
C LYS A 189 -1.89 52.56 -4.55
N PHE A 190 -0.71 52.35 -5.12
CA PHE A 190 -0.26 52.99 -6.36
C PHE A 190 -1.17 52.63 -7.55
N LYS A 191 -1.46 51.34 -7.79
CA LYS A 191 -2.38 50.90 -8.86
C LYS A 191 -3.80 51.44 -8.73
N LYS A 192 -4.24 51.75 -7.51
CA LYS A 192 -5.56 52.36 -7.23
C LYS A 192 -5.53 53.89 -7.26
N GLY A 193 -4.39 54.51 -7.58
CA GLY A 193 -4.21 55.97 -7.62
C GLY A 193 -4.28 56.65 -6.26
N LYS A 194 -4.10 55.91 -5.16
CA LYS A 194 -4.20 56.43 -3.78
C LYS A 194 -2.85 56.91 -3.20
N MET A 195 -1.83 56.96 -4.04
CA MET A 195 -0.45 57.30 -3.68
C MET A 195 0.23 57.81 -4.94
N SER A 196 1.01 58.89 -4.83
CA SER A 196 1.71 59.46 -5.98
C SER A 196 2.88 58.56 -6.41
N LYS A 197 3.44 58.79 -7.61
CA LYS A 197 4.58 58.01 -8.09
C LYS A 197 5.84 58.27 -7.26
N GLU A 198 6.05 59.52 -6.85
CA GLU A 198 7.18 59.95 -6.02
C GLU A 198 7.10 59.35 -4.61
N GLU A 199 5.90 59.31 -4.02
CA GLU A 199 5.65 58.67 -2.71
C GLU A 199 5.84 57.15 -2.77
N PHE A 200 5.41 56.51 -3.87
CA PHE A 200 5.61 55.08 -4.08
C PHE A 200 7.11 54.75 -4.20
N ASP A 201 7.85 55.50 -5.01
CA ASP A 201 9.28 55.24 -5.24
C ASP A 201 10.10 55.46 -3.95
N ALA A 202 9.75 56.46 -3.13
CA ALA A 202 10.43 56.72 -1.84
C ALA A 202 10.23 55.61 -0.79
N GLU A 203 9.02 55.04 -0.67
CA GLU A 203 8.72 53.98 0.31
C GLU A 203 9.08 52.57 -0.19
N PHE A 204 9.02 52.32 -1.50
CA PHE A 204 9.28 51.02 -2.10
C PHE A 204 10.77 50.76 -2.36
N ALA A 205 11.54 51.81 -2.63
CA ALA A 205 12.98 51.76 -2.83
C ALA A 205 13.61 53.08 -2.34
N PRO A 206 13.77 53.27 -1.01
CA PRO A 206 14.46 54.45 -0.49
C PRO A 206 15.86 54.50 -1.13
N ASN A 207 16.14 55.61 -1.80
CA ASN A 207 17.29 55.77 -2.69
C ASN A 207 18.60 55.32 -2.02
N LEU A 208 19.41 54.56 -2.78
CA LEU A 208 20.81 54.23 -2.47
C LEU A 208 21.76 55.45 -2.50
N SER A 209 21.23 56.68 -2.49
CA SER A 209 22.02 57.91 -2.64
C SER A 209 22.69 58.40 -1.35
N ASP A 210 22.40 57.80 -0.20
CA ASP A 210 22.83 58.32 1.11
C ASP A 210 23.78 57.37 1.86
N ILE A 211 24.49 56.49 1.14
CA ILE A 211 25.64 55.74 1.67
C ILE A 211 26.92 56.42 1.16
N GLU A 212 27.31 57.51 1.81
CA GLU A 212 28.70 58.00 1.89
C GLU A 212 29.24 57.79 3.31
#